data_AF-A0A1I2R6G7-F1
#
_entry.id   AF-A0A1I2R6G7-F1
#
_cell.length_a   1.000
_cell.length_b   1.000
_cell.length_c   1.000
_cell.angle_alpha   90.00
_cell.angle_beta   90.00
_cell.angle_gamma   90.00
#
_symmetry.space_group_name_H-M   'P 1'
#
loop_
_entity.id
_entity.type
_entity.pdbx_description
1 polymer ?
#
loop_
_entity_poly.entity_id
_entity_poly.type
_entity_poly.pdbx_seq_one_letter_code
_entity_poly.pdbx_strand_id
1 'polypeptide(L)'
;MNLFKTNVRFLFMFIFLIEITIALLLLWLLHAPFSLLVFINYLSVVSLLFFNLGLIIFIIQGGFFDGAAYSFKRFVRATRKKALQEEDAEAPLEEYNRRDGKRALITWPLIVDSILLFLCSILLTWFI
;
A
#
# COMPACT_ATOMS: atom_id res chain seq x y z
N MET A 1 -8.47 -21.97 18.66
CA MET A 1 -7.62 -21.42 17.58
C MET A 1 -7.74 -19.89 17.60
N ASN A 2 -7.05 -19.23 18.54
CA ASN A 2 -7.09 -17.77 18.77
C ASN A 2 -5.74 -17.16 18.38
N LEU A 3 -5.39 -17.20 17.10
CA LEU A 3 -4.13 -16.64 16.57
C LEU A 3 -4.20 -15.13 16.23
N PHE A 4 -5.35 -14.48 16.47
CA PHE A 4 -5.64 -13.13 15.96
C PHE A 4 -5.93 -12.06 17.03
N LYS A 5 -5.52 -12.25 18.28
CA LYS A 5 -5.26 -11.11 19.19
C LYS A 5 -3.80 -10.67 18.99
N THR A 6 -3.44 -10.34 17.75
CA THR A 6 -2.09 -9.87 17.47
C THR A 6 -1.98 -8.46 18.01
N ASN A 7 -1.07 -8.26 18.98
CA ASN A 7 -0.74 -6.94 19.47
C ASN A 7 -0.27 -6.10 18.27
N VAL A 8 -1.01 -5.06 17.91
CA VAL A 8 -0.68 -4.20 16.76
C VAL A 8 0.78 -3.71 16.85
N ARG A 9 1.25 -3.37 18.05
CA ARG A 9 2.65 -3.04 18.35
C ARG A 9 3.66 -4.10 17.89
N PHE A 10 3.33 -5.37 18.02
CA PHE A 10 4.19 -6.48 17.59
C PHE A 10 4.29 -6.52 16.06
N LEU A 11 3.21 -6.22 15.34
CA LEU A 11 3.24 -6.14 13.87
C LEU A 11 4.17 -5.02 13.38
N PHE A 12 4.11 -3.85 14.02
CA PHE A 12 5.03 -2.74 13.73
C PHE A 12 6.50 -3.19 13.91
N MET A 13 6.83 -3.74 15.08
CA MET A 13 8.19 -4.23 15.35
C MET A 13 8.63 -5.30 14.35
N PHE A 14 7.74 -6.21 13.98
CA PHE A 14 8.04 -7.31 13.06
C PHE A 14 8.33 -6.80 11.64
N ILE A 15 7.53 -5.87 11.11
CA ILE A 15 7.76 -5.29 9.78
C ILE A 15 9.06 -4.48 9.76
N PHE A 16 9.27 -3.65 10.78
CA PHE A 16 10.51 -2.88 10.92
C PHE A 16 11.77 -3.78 10.90
N LEU A 17 11.75 -4.88 11.65
CA LEU A 17 12.85 -5.85 11.66
C LEU A 17 13.04 -6.54 10.31
N ILE A 18 11.95 -6.86 9.61
CA ILE A 18 12.02 -7.46 8.27
C ILE A 18 12.70 -6.51 7.29
N GLU A 19 12.30 -5.24 7.24
CA GLU A 19 12.89 -4.26 6.30
C GLU A 19 14.39 -4.10 6.52
N ILE A 20 14.82 -3.97 7.78
CA ILE A 20 16.25 -3.87 8.12
C ILE A 20 16.99 -5.15 7.74
N THR A 21 16.42 -6.32 8.03
CA THR A 21 17.04 -7.60 7.70
C THR A 21 17.22 -7.77 6.19
N ILE A 22 16.21 -7.38 5.40
CA ILE A 22 16.29 -7.42 3.93
C ILE A 22 17.36 -6.44 3.42
N ALA A 23 17.41 -5.21 3.95
CA ALA A 23 18.42 -4.24 3.57
C ALA A 23 19.85 -4.72 3.88
N LEU A 24 20.07 -5.34 5.05
CA LEU A 24 21.35 -5.93 5.42
C LEU A 24 21.73 -7.12 4.53
N LEU A 25 20.75 -7.97 4.19
CA LEU A 25 20.95 -9.12 3.31
C LEU A 25 21.35 -8.65 1.90
N LEU A 26 20.66 -7.64 1.36
CA LEU A 26 21.00 -7.05 0.06
C LEU A 26 22.39 -6.43 0.05
N LEU A 27 22.76 -5.70 1.11
CA LEU A 27 24.10 -5.15 1.25
C LEU A 27 25.17 -6.25 1.24
N TRP A 28 24.97 -7.29 2.05
CA TRP A 28 25.91 -8.42 2.13
C TRP A 28 26.05 -9.17 0.80
N LEU A 29 24.95 -9.35 0.06
CA LEU A 29 24.95 -10.09 -1.19
C LEU A 29 25.51 -9.30 -2.38
N LEU A 30 25.27 -7.98 -2.43
CA LEU A 30 25.50 -7.15 -3.61
C LEU A 30 26.70 -6.20 -3.49
N HIS A 31 27.30 -6.05 -2.30
CA HIS A 31 28.39 -5.10 -2.10
C HIS A 31 29.46 -5.55 -1.10
N ALA A 32 30.72 -5.48 -1.53
CA ALA A 32 31.90 -5.44 -0.67
C ALA A 32 32.77 -4.27 -1.17
N PRO A 33 33.13 -3.25 -0.36
CA PRO A 33 33.13 -3.12 1.11
C PRO A 33 31.86 -2.51 1.74
N PHE A 34 31.71 -2.69 3.06
CA PHE A 34 30.65 -2.05 3.84
C PHE A 34 30.87 -0.54 3.92
N SER A 35 29.90 0.22 3.44
CA SER A 35 29.81 1.67 3.64
C SER A 35 28.45 2.01 4.21
N LEU A 36 28.44 2.90 5.20
CA LEU A 36 27.22 3.36 5.85
C LEU A 36 26.27 4.02 4.83
N LEU A 37 26.82 4.77 3.87
CA LEU A 37 26.04 5.39 2.79
C LEU A 37 25.34 4.34 1.90
N VAL A 38 26.04 3.24 1.59
CA VAL A 38 25.50 2.16 0.76
C VAL A 38 24.39 1.43 1.51
N PHE A 39 24.55 1.21 2.82
CA PHE A 39 23.48 0.66 3.66
C PHE A 39 22.24 1.57 3.67
N ILE A 40 22.40 2.88 3.85
CA ILE A 40 21.29 3.85 3.81
C ILE A 40 20.57 3.80 2.45
N ASN A 41 21.31 3.70 1.35
CA ASN A 41 20.71 3.60 0.02
C ASN A 41 19.85 2.33 -0.14
N TYR A 42 20.35 1.17 0.30
CA TYR A 42 19.55 -0.06 0.27
C TYR A 42 18.34 0.01 1.20
N LEU A 43 18.48 0.60 2.39
CA LEU A 43 17.38 0.82 3.32
C LEU A 43 16.30 1.73 2.71
N SER A 44 16.70 2.81 2.02
CA SER A 44 15.82 3.72 1.30
C SER A 44 15.03 3.01 0.20
N VAL A 45 15.70 2.19 -0.61
CA VAL A 45 15.04 1.42 -1.68
C VAL A 45 14.07 0.38 -1.11
N VAL A 46 14.49 -0.39 -0.10
CA VAL A 46 13.65 -1.43 0.52
C VAL A 46 12.40 -0.82 1.17
N SER A 47 12.58 0.24 1.96
CA SER A 47 11.46 0.93 2.61
C SER A 47 10.51 1.56 1.59
N LEU A 48 11.02 2.17 0.52
CA LEU A 48 10.17 2.70 -0.54
C LEU A 48 9.36 1.60 -1.25
N LEU A 49 9.94 0.41 -1.47
CA LEU A 49 9.22 -0.73 -2.04
C LEU A 49 8.11 -1.21 -1.11
N PHE A 50 8.40 -1.38 0.18
CA PHE A 50 7.40 -1.81 1.17
C PHE A 50 6.27 -0.78 1.33
N PHE A 51 6.60 0.51 1.32
CA PHE A 51 5.62 1.60 1.32
C PHE A 51 4.68 1.51 0.12
N ASN A 52 5.21 1.32 -1.09
CA ASN A 52 4.41 1.16 -2.29
C ASN A 52 3.51 -0.09 -2.22
N LEU A 53 4.03 -1.21 -1.72
CA LEU A 53 3.22 -2.42 -1.50
C LEU A 53 2.09 -2.15 -0.51
N GLY A 54 2.37 -1.44 0.59
CA GLY A 54 1.36 -1.01 1.56
C GLY A 54 0.27 -0.15 0.93
N LEU A 55 0.64 0.82 0.08
CA LEU A 55 -0.31 1.66 -0.66
C LEU A 55 -1.15 0.85 -1.66
N ILE A 56 -0.56 -0.08 -2.40
CA ILE A 56 -1.29 -0.94 -3.33
C ILE A 56 -2.34 -1.76 -2.56
N ILE A 57 -1.94 -2.38 -1.45
CA ILE A 57 -2.84 -3.14 -0.58
C ILE A 57 -3.96 -2.22 -0.04
N PHE A 58 -3.61 -1.00 0.37
CA PHE A 58 -4.55 -0.01 0.87
C PHE A 58 -5.61 0.37 -0.18
N ILE A 59 -5.20 0.63 -1.42
CA ILE A 59 -6.09 1.00 -2.53
C ILE A 59 -7.03 -0.16 -2.87
N ILE A 60 -6.51 -1.39 -2.93
CA ILE A 60 -7.29 -2.60 -3.23
C ILE A 60 -8.31 -2.90 -2.12
N GLN A 61 -7.90 -2.79 -0.85
CA GLN A 61 -8.81 -3.01 0.29
C GLN A 61 -9.83 -1.90 0.46
N GLY A 62 -9.47 -0.67 0.08
CA GLY A 62 -10.35 0.50 0.14
C GLY A 62 -11.46 0.51 -0.91
N GLY A 63 -11.50 -0.46 -1.84
CA GLY A 63 -12.52 -0.50 -2.90
C GLY A 63 -12.38 0.65 -3.90
N PHE A 64 -11.19 1.25 -4.02
CA PHE A 64 -10.94 2.36 -4.95
C PHE A 64 -11.28 1.95 -6.40
N PHE A 65 -10.87 0.75 -6.79
CA PHE A 65 -11.18 0.20 -8.11
C PHE A 65 -12.67 -0.10 -8.31
N ASP A 66 -13.40 -0.48 -7.25
CA ASP A 66 -14.86 -0.69 -7.32
C ASP A 66 -15.59 0.64 -7.57
N GLY A 67 -15.15 1.72 -6.90
CA GLY A 67 -15.64 3.08 -7.15
C GLY A 67 -15.32 3.59 -8.57
N ALA A 68 -14.11 3.33 -9.06
CA ALA A 68 -13.74 3.65 -10.44
C ALA A 68 -14.59 2.89 -11.46
N ALA A 69 -14.75 1.57 -11.28
CA ALA A 69 -15.56 0.72 -12.15
C ALA A 69 -17.04 1.15 -12.16
N TYR A 70 -17.60 1.47 -10.99
CA TYR A 70 -18.95 2.02 -10.89
C TYR A 70 -19.09 3.33 -11.67
N SER A 71 -18.13 4.23 -11.52
CA SER A 71 -18.13 5.52 -12.23
C SER A 71 -18.06 5.35 -13.74
N PHE A 72 -17.23 4.43 -14.24
CA PHE A 72 -17.16 4.09 -15.65
C PHE A 72 -18.46 3.47 -16.17
N LYS A 73 -19.05 2.51 -15.44
CA LYS A 73 -20.36 1.92 -15.82
C LYS A 73 -21.44 2.99 -15.90
N ARG A 74 -21.49 3.90 -14.93
CA ARG A 74 -22.41 5.04 -14.91
C ARG A 74 -22.20 5.96 -16.11
N PHE A 75 -20.95 6.29 -16.43
CA PHE A 75 -20.61 7.14 -17.56
C PHE A 75 -21.01 6.53 -18.91
N VAL A 76 -20.71 5.24 -19.12
CA VAL A 76 -21.07 4.52 -20.36
C VAL A 76 -22.59 4.45 -20.51
N ARG A 77 -23.34 4.14 -19.44
CA ARG A 77 -24.80 4.13 -19.47
C ARG A 77 -25.39 5.52 -19.73
N ALA A 78 -24.88 6.57 -19.10
CA ALA A 78 -25.33 7.95 -19.36
C ALA A 78 -25.11 8.37 -20.82
N THR A 79 -23.99 7.96 -21.41
CA THR A 79 -23.69 8.20 -22.82
C THR A 79 -24.66 7.43 -23.74
N ARG A 80 -25.00 6.18 -23.41
CA ARG A 80 -26.00 5.40 -24.16
C ARG A 80 -27.42 5.95 -24.02
N LYS A 81 -27.85 6.37 -22.83
CA LYS A 81 -29.16 7.00 -22.60
C LYS A 81 -29.36 8.21 -23.51
N LYS A 82 -28.33 9.06 -23.61
CA LYS A 82 -28.35 10.24 -24.48
C LYS A 82 -28.38 9.89 -25.97
N ALA A 83 -27.76 8.78 -26.36
CA ALA A 83 -27.73 8.32 -27.75
C ALA A 83 -29.01 7.59 -28.20
N LEU A 84 -29.68 6.87 -27.30
CA LEU A 84 -30.80 5.97 -27.63
C LEU A 84 -32.18 6.45 -27.12
N GLN A 85 -32.27 7.57 -26.40
CA GLN A 85 -33.53 8.10 -25.82
C GLN A 85 -34.31 7.10 -24.94
N GLU A 86 -33.64 6.09 -24.37
CA GLU A 86 -34.28 5.12 -23.47
C GLU A 86 -34.53 5.75 -22.08
N GLU A 87 -35.79 5.86 -21.66
CA GLU A 87 -36.19 6.50 -20.38
C GLU A 87 -35.77 5.70 -19.14
N ASP A 88 -35.70 4.36 -19.23
CA ASP A 88 -35.54 3.44 -18.09
C ASP A 88 -34.10 3.12 -17.66
N ALA A 89 -33.09 3.81 -18.20
CA ALA A 89 -31.68 3.50 -17.92
C ALA A 89 -31.14 4.05 -16.56
N GLU A 90 -31.98 4.20 -15.53
CA GLU A 90 -31.49 4.51 -14.19
C GLU A 90 -30.96 3.25 -13.51
N ALA A 91 -29.68 3.27 -13.12
CA ALA A 91 -29.04 2.13 -12.48
C ALA A 91 -29.65 1.91 -11.09
N PRO A 92 -30.09 0.68 -10.74
CA PRO A 92 -30.45 0.37 -9.36
C PRO A 92 -29.24 0.64 -8.47
N LEU A 93 -29.44 1.40 -7.40
CA LEU A 93 -28.41 1.68 -6.38
C LEU A 93 -27.83 0.38 -5.76
N GLU A 94 -28.55 -0.73 -5.91
CA GLU A 94 -28.19 -2.08 -5.45
C GLU A 94 -26.97 -2.68 -6.17
N GLU A 95 -26.57 -2.19 -7.36
CA GLU A 95 -25.38 -2.70 -8.07
C GLU A 95 -24.05 -2.26 -7.40
N TYR A 96 -24.09 -1.32 -6.45
CA TYR A 96 -22.90 -0.87 -5.73
C TYR A 96 -22.59 -1.82 -4.55
N ASN A 97 -21.87 -2.90 -4.86
CA ASN A 97 -21.38 -3.83 -3.86
C ASN A 97 -20.24 -3.17 -3.05
N ARG A 98 -20.62 -2.39 -2.04
CA ARG A 98 -19.68 -1.66 -1.20
C ARG A 98 -18.93 -2.67 -0.34
N ARG A 99 -17.68 -2.98 -0.69
CA ARG A 99 -16.79 -3.71 0.22
C ARG A 99 -16.79 -2.97 1.56
N ASP A 100 -16.93 -3.74 2.63
CA ASP A 100 -17.07 -3.30 4.04
C ASP A 100 -15.95 -2.37 4.55
N GLY A 101 -14.95 -2.03 3.72
CA GLY A 101 -13.85 -1.13 4.04
C GLY A 101 -12.92 -1.64 5.14
N LYS A 102 -13.11 -2.90 5.56
CA LYS A 102 -12.29 -3.54 6.59
C LYS A 102 -10.87 -3.71 6.05
N ARG A 103 -9.98 -2.83 6.51
CA ARG A 103 -8.56 -2.86 6.18
C ARG A 103 -7.89 -4.00 6.93
N ALA A 104 -6.93 -4.65 6.31
CA ALA A 104 -6.11 -5.62 7.00
C ALA A 104 -5.28 -4.92 8.08
N LEU A 105 -5.11 -5.61 9.21
CA LEU A 105 -4.33 -5.13 10.35
C LEU A 105 -2.87 -4.82 9.98
N ILE A 106 -2.35 -5.44 8.93
CA ILE A 106 -0.97 -5.28 8.44
C ILE A 106 -0.76 -4.02 7.60
N THR A 107 -1.81 -3.48 6.95
CA THR A 107 -1.69 -2.38 6.00
C THR A 107 -1.14 -1.11 6.65
N TRP A 108 -1.59 -0.81 7.87
CA TRP A 108 -1.14 0.38 8.61
C TRP A 108 0.30 0.31 9.09
N PRO A 109 0.72 -0.76 9.80
CA PRO A 109 2.13 -0.98 10.12
C PRO A 109 3.04 -0.88 8.90
N LEU A 110 2.66 -1.54 7.80
CA LEU A 110 3.44 -1.55 6.57
C LEU A 110 3.63 -0.13 6.00
N ILE A 111 2.58 0.69 5.92
CA ILE A 111 2.72 2.05 5.38
C ILE A 111 3.53 2.96 6.33
N VAL A 112 3.23 2.91 7.62
CA VAL A 112 3.78 3.85 8.61
C VAL A 112 5.25 3.55 8.90
N ASP A 113 5.63 2.27 9.06
CA ASP A 113 7.02 1.92 9.31
C ASP A 113 7.88 2.23 8.09
N SER A 114 7.43 1.84 6.90
CA SER A 114 8.18 2.07 5.67
C SER A 114 8.37 3.56 5.36
N ILE A 115 7.34 4.40 5.52
CA ILE A 115 7.51 5.84 5.27
C ILE A 115 8.44 6.48 6.31
N LEU A 116 8.37 6.04 7.57
CA LEU A 116 9.25 6.54 8.62
C LEU A 116 10.70 6.15 8.35
N LEU A 117 10.97 4.89 8.00
CA LEU A 117 12.29 4.40 7.62
C LEU A 117 12.83 5.13 6.39
N PHE A 118 12.00 5.36 5.37
CA PHE A 118 12.38 6.10 4.18
C PHE A 118 12.77 7.55 4.52
N LEU A 119 11.96 8.26 5.30
CA LEU A 119 12.27 9.63 5.71
C LEU A 119 13.53 9.68 6.59
N CYS A 120 13.69 8.75 7.53
CA CYS A 120 14.92 8.62 8.31
C CYS A 120 16.13 8.39 7.41
N SER A 121 16.01 7.56 6.37
CA SER A 121 17.12 7.32 5.43
C SER A 121 17.53 8.60 4.69
N ILE A 122 16.57 9.42 4.24
CA ILE A 122 16.85 10.71 3.58
C ILE A 122 17.54 11.67 4.55
N LEU A 123 17.04 11.76 5.79
CA LEU A 123 17.63 12.62 6.80
C LEU A 123 19.07 12.20 7.10
N LEU A 124 19.32 10.90 7.27
CA LEU A 124 20.67 10.37 7.52
C LEU A 124 21.62 10.64 6.36
N THR A 125 21.15 10.53 5.11
CA THR A 125 21.96 10.89 3.92
C THR A 125 22.38 12.35 3.94
N TRP A 126 21.56 13.26 4.47
CA TRP A 126 21.92 14.68 4.54
C TRP A 126 23.04 14.98 5.55
N PHE A 127 23.19 14.14 6.58
CA PHE A 127 24.21 14.32 7.62
C PHE A 127 25.58 13.72 7.28
N ILE A 128 25.69 12.92 6.22
CA ILE A 128 26.89 12.17 5.83
C ILE A 128 27.47 12.76 4.55
#